data_AF-A0A957US35-F1
#
_entry.id   AF-A0A957US35-F1
#
_cell.length_a   1.000
_cell.length_b   1.000
_cell.length_c   1.000
_cell.angle_alpha   90.00
_cell.angle_beta   90.00
_cell.angle_gamma   90.00
#
_symmetry.space_group_name_H-M   'P 1'
#
loop_
_entity.id
_entity.type
_entity.pdbx_description
1 polymer ?
#
loop_
_entity_poly.entity_id
_entity_poly.type
_entity_poly.pdbx_seq_one_letter_code
_entity_poly.pdbx_strand_id
1 'polypeptide(L)'
;PVQPNIYHVTDAVYQLFKDKGATDDQIYYLAPDLSRTGVDASATAANLEAAITQWADEQAASAQSLTLYLMDHGGQDIFYLDKLRGEWITPTDLHGWLNKLEALRPTLNINVIYEACESGSFIAGDGSISKPGRVVIASTDDVNLAWASDDGAIFSDHFLDSLRRGESLYTSFRSAQIAAQIAHPQQQPWIDGDGDGVGTDDASQTVAAQRGFTFAGTFPDEIWPPFIAEVQPIEPDEQGRGVLRAQVRDDVNVDSVWAVIYPPS
;
A
#
# COMPACT_ATOMS: atom_id res chain seq x y z
N PRO A 1 -23.60 4.66 15.65
CA PRO A 1 -22.95 5.58 14.68
C PRO A 1 -21.44 5.39 14.72
N VAL A 2 -20.83 4.95 13.62
CA VAL A 2 -19.38 4.61 13.56
C VAL A 2 -18.54 5.67 12.82
N GLN A 3 -19.15 6.78 12.40
CA GLN A 3 -18.44 7.87 11.72
C GLN A 3 -17.21 8.39 12.50
N PRO A 4 -17.26 8.56 13.84
CA PRO A 4 -16.07 8.94 14.60
C PRO A 4 -14.94 7.92 14.46
N ASN A 5 -15.24 6.63 14.42
CA ASN A 5 -14.26 5.55 14.25
C ASN A 5 -13.63 5.58 12.86
N ILE A 6 -14.43 5.79 11.81
CA ILE A 6 -13.94 5.95 10.44
C ILE A 6 -12.92 7.08 10.39
N TYR A 7 -13.28 8.24 10.93
CA TYR A 7 -12.37 9.39 10.96
C TYR A 7 -11.14 9.17 11.83
N HIS A 8 -11.25 8.45 12.94
CA HIS A 8 -10.10 8.10 13.76
C HIS A 8 -9.08 7.28 12.96
N VAL A 9 -9.54 6.26 12.23
CA VAL A 9 -8.68 5.41 11.40
C VAL A 9 -8.07 6.20 10.25
N THR A 10 -8.85 6.95 9.49
CA THR A 10 -8.33 7.68 8.31
C THR A 10 -7.37 8.80 8.70
N ASP A 11 -7.63 9.51 9.80
CA ASP A 11 -6.67 10.48 10.34
C ASP A 11 -5.40 9.81 10.86
N ALA A 12 -5.51 8.61 11.46
CA ALA A 12 -4.36 7.83 11.90
C ALA A 12 -3.50 7.32 10.73
N VAL A 13 -4.11 7.01 9.57
CA VAL A 13 -3.40 6.69 8.33
C VAL A 13 -2.68 7.92 7.81
N TYR A 14 -3.37 9.06 7.70
CA TYR A 14 -2.75 10.32 7.28
C TYR A 14 -1.53 10.63 8.15
N GLN A 15 -1.69 10.59 9.47
CA GLN A 15 -0.60 10.86 10.41
C GLN A 15 0.53 9.83 10.32
N LEU A 16 0.23 8.54 10.10
CA LEU A 16 1.25 7.52 9.90
C LEU A 16 2.17 7.86 8.71
N PHE A 17 1.60 8.26 7.58
CA PHE A 17 2.38 8.63 6.40
C PHE A 17 3.19 9.91 6.65
N LYS A 18 2.61 10.90 7.33
CA LYS A 18 3.33 12.11 7.79
C LYS A 18 4.53 11.76 8.66
N ASP A 19 4.34 10.87 9.63
CA ASP A 19 5.40 10.42 10.57
C ASP A 19 6.51 9.64 9.87
N LYS A 20 6.22 9.05 8.71
CA LYS A 20 7.20 8.35 7.86
C LYS A 20 7.91 9.24 6.84
N GLY A 21 7.51 10.52 6.76
CA GLY A 21 8.22 11.53 5.97
C GLY A 21 7.44 12.04 4.77
N ALA A 22 6.23 11.52 4.51
CA ALA A 22 5.38 12.06 3.46
C ALA A 22 5.00 13.52 3.76
N THR A 23 5.14 14.36 2.75
CA THR A 23 4.63 15.73 2.75
C THR A 23 3.11 15.73 2.51
N ASP A 24 2.43 16.85 2.81
CA ASP A 24 0.98 16.94 2.57
C ASP A 24 0.68 16.78 1.07
N ASP A 25 1.52 17.36 0.21
CA ASP A 25 1.36 17.26 -1.25
C ASP A 25 1.51 15.82 -1.80
N GLN A 26 2.05 14.89 -0.99
CA GLN A 26 2.20 13.47 -1.32
C GLN A 26 1.05 12.60 -0.78
N ILE A 27 0.06 13.19 -0.09
CA ILE A 27 -1.10 12.49 0.45
C ILE A 27 -2.37 13.20 -0.02
N TYR A 28 -3.20 12.52 -0.81
CA TYR A 28 -4.50 13.05 -1.22
C TYR A 28 -5.62 12.45 -0.37
N TYR A 29 -6.14 13.21 0.58
CA TYR A 29 -7.11 12.72 1.57
C TYR A 29 -8.52 13.17 1.22
N LEU A 30 -9.37 12.18 0.92
CA LEU A 30 -10.81 12.36 0.66
C LEU A 30 -11.65 12.05 1.90
N ALA A 31 -12.55 12.96 2.27
CA ALA A 31 -13.51 12.73 3.35
C ALA A 31 -14.84 13.46 3.12
N PRO A 32 -15.98 12.98 3.67
CA PRO A 32 -17.25 13.71 3.61
C PRO A 32 -17.24 15.06 4.35
N ASP A 33 -16.37 15.23 5.35
CA ASP A 33 -16.22 16.45 6.14
C ASP A 33 -14.93 17.18 5.77
N LEU A 34 -15.07 18.28 5.04
CA LEU A 34 -13.96 19.12 4.59
C LEU A 34 -13.33 19.97 5.70
N SER A 35 -13.92 20.01 6.89
CA SER A 35 -13.37 20.80 8.00
C SER A 35 -12.22 20.09 8.73
N ARG A 36 -11.98 18.81 8.43
CA ARG A 36 -10.89 18.02 9.01
C ARG A 36 -9.54 18.44 8.43
N THR A 37 -8.52 18.38 9.27
CA THR A 37 -7.14 18.68 8.87
C THR A 37 -6.66 17.71 7.79
N GLY A 38 -6.01 18.25 6.75
CA GLY A 38 -5.39 17.46 5.69
C GLY A 38 -6.36 16.96 4.62
N VAL A 39 -7.67 17.21 4.72
CA VAL A 39 -8.64 16.80 3.70
C VAL A 39 -8.58 17.74 2.49
N ASP A 40 -8.33 17.17 1.31
CA ASP A 40 -8.18 17.90 0.05
C ASP A 40 -9.51 18.10 -0.68
N ALA A 41 -10.39 17.10 -0.63
CA ALA A 41 -11.66 17.13 -1.34
C ALA A 41 -12.72 16.22 -0.72
N SER A 42 -13.98 16.42 -1.13
CA SER A 42 -15.10 15.59 -0.67
C SER A 42 -14.96 14.17 -1.20
N ALA A 43 -15.33 13.17 -0.40
CA ALA A 43 -15.35 11.77 -0.82
C ALA A 43 -16.49 11.50 -1.81
N THR A 44 -16.22 11.70 -3.10
CA THR A 44 -17.12 11.39 -4.22
C THR A 44 -16.44 10.44 -5.18
N ALA A 45 -17.22 9.66 -5.94
CA ALA A 45 -16.67 8.75 -6.94
C ALA A 45 -15.83 9.49 -7.99
N ALA A 46 -16.27 10.69 -8.38
CA ALA A 46 -15.55 11.54 -9.33
C ALA A 46 -14.20 12.02 -8.77
N ASN A 47 -14.15 12.43 -7.49
CA ASN A 47 -12.91 12.87 -6.86
C ASN A 47 -11.94 11.71 -6.64
N LEU A 48 -12.43 10.51 -6.33
CA LEU A 48 -11.58 9.33 -6.22
C LEU A 48 -11.03 8.89 -7.59
N GLU A 49 -11.86 8.90 -8.65
CA GLU A 49 -11.37 8.66 -10.02
C GLU A 49 -10.28 9.67 -10.39
N ALA A 50 -10.50 10.96 -10.14
CA ALA A 50 -9.53 12.01 -10.44
C ALA A 50 -8.24 11.84 -9.62
N ALA A 51 -8.35 11.50 -8.32
CA ALA A 51 -7.19 11.25 -7.47
C ALA A 51 -6.32 10.10 -8.02
N ILE A 52 -6.94 9.01 -8.47
CA ILE A 52 -6.22 7.84 -9.01
C ILE A 52 -5.70 8.09 -10.42
N THR A 53 -6.50 8.68 -11.30
CA THR A 53 -6.18 8.74 -12.74
C THR A 53 -5.44 10.00 -13.16
N GLN A 54 -5.43 11.03 -12.33
CA GLN A 54 -4.79 12.32 -12.62
C GLN A 54 -3.76 12.67 -11.56
N TRP A 55 -4.17 12.88 -10.31
CA TRP A 55 -3.25 13.31 -9.25
C TRP A 55 -2.12 12.29 -9.03
N ALA A 56 -2.45 11.00 -8.92
CA ALA A 56 -1.44 9.97 -8.72
C ALA A 56 -0.47 9.85 -9.92
N ASP A 57 -0.93 10.09 -11.16
CA ASP A 57 -0.06 10.10 -12.35
C ASP A 57 0.93 11.28 -12.31
N GLU A 58 0.47 12.46 -11.88
CA GLU A 58 1.30 13.65 -11.70
C GLU A 58 2.39 13.40 -10.63
N GLN A 59 2.04 12.75 -9.50
CA GLN A 59 2.98 12.41 -8.43
C GLN A 59 3.93 11.26 -8.82
N ALA A 60 3.45 10.27 -9.57
CA ALA A 60 4.22 9.09 -10.00
C ALA A 60 5.39 9.38 -10.95
N ALA A 61 5.57 10.62 -11.39
CA ALA A 61 6.84 11.03 -12.00
C ALA A 61 8.03 10.91 -11.03
N SER A 62 7.77 11.00 -9.72
CA SER A 62 8.75 10.86 -8.64
C SER A 62 8.48 9.66 -7.73
N ALA A 63 7.24 9.17 -7.64
CA ALA A 63 6.87 8.04 -6.81
C ALA A 63 7.01 6.68 -7.52
N GLN A 64 7.53 5.68 -6.80
CA GLN A 64 7.64 4.30 -7.26
C GLN A 64 6.45 3.42 -6.82
N SER A 65 5.55 3.96 -6.00
CA SER A 65 4.34 3.27 -5.55
C SER A 65 3.16 4.22 -5.32
N LEU A 66 1.96 3.65 -5.35
CA LEU A 66 0.73 4.26 -4.85
C LEU A 66 0.18 3.37 -3.72
N THR A 67 -0.08 3.94 -2.56
CA THR A 67 -0.86 3.27 -1.50
C THR A 67 -2.23 3.92 -1.37
N LEU A 68 -3.28 3.15 -1.59
CA LEU A 68 -4.67 3.54 -1.41
C LEU A 68 -5.21 2.88 -0.13
N TYR A 69 -5.73 3.70 0.78
CA TYR A 69 -6.39 3.22 2.00
C TYR A 69 -7.86 3.63 1.96
N LEU A 70 -8.76 2.64 2.01
CA LEU A 70 -10.21 2.82 1.95
C LEU A 70 -10.82 2.39 3.27
N MET A 71 -11.59 3.28 3.90
CA MET A 71 -12.27 3.00 5.17
C MET A 71 -13.63 3.70 5.21
N ASP A 72 -14.69 2.91 5.32
CA ASP A 72 -16.08 3.31 5.59
C ASP A 72 -16.88 2.01 5.85
N HIS A 73 -18.19 2.08 5.70
CA HIS A 73 -19.03 0.95 5.42
C HIS A 73 -18.76 0.36 4.02
N GLY A 74 -19.16 -0.89 3.88
CA GLY A 74 -19.17 -1.60 2.62
C GLY A 74 -20.27 -2.66 2.61
N GLY A 75 -20.28 -3.44 1.55
CA GLY A 75 -21.02 -4.66 1.38
C GLY A 75 -20.49 -5.38 0.14
N GLN A 76 -21.14 -6.47 -0.25
CA GLN A 76 -20.79 -7.21 -1.46
C GLN A 76 -20.70 -6.27 -2.65
N ASP A 77 -19.50 -6.17 -3.22
CA ASP A 77 -19.13 -5.43 -4.42
C ASP A 77 -19.46 -3.93 -4.36
N ILE A 78 -19.46 -3.35 -3.15
CA ILE A 78 -19.71 -1.92 -2.96
C ILE A 78 -18.88 -1.33 -1.80
N PHE A 79 -18.26 -0.19 -2.07
CA PHE A 79 -17.64 0.68 -1.06
C PHE A 79 -18.39 2.00 -0.99
N TYR A 80 -18.81 2.42 0.21
CA TYR A 80 -19.50 3.71 0.40
C TYR A 80 -18.49 4.82 0.66
N LEU A 81 -18.48 5.83 -0.20
CA LEU A 81 -17.65 7.04 -0.02
C LEU A 81 -18.39 8.08 0.83
N ASP A 82 -19.67 8.26 0.53
CA ASP A 82 -20.62 9.06 1.31
C ASP A 82 -22.03 8.54 1.03
N LYS A 83 -22.45 7.54 1.79
CA LYS A 83 -23.76 6.90 1.63
C LYS A 83 -24.93 7.87 1.74
N LEU A 84 -24.80 8.92 2.56
CA LEU A 84 -25.87 9.89 2.79
C LEU A 84 -26.06 10.80 1.57
N ARG A 85 -25.01 11.03 0.78
CA ARG A 85 -25.05 11.79 -0.47
C ARG A 85 -25.16 10.91 -1.72
N GLY A 86 -25.16 9.60 -1.54
CA GLY A 86 -25.29 8.64 -2.63
C GLY A 86 -24.02 8.44 -3.44
N GLU A 87 -22.86 8.52 -2.77
CA GLU A 87 -21.55 8.28 -3.36
C GLU A 87 -21.02 6.91 -2.95
N TRP A 88 -20.73 6.07 -3.94
CA TRP A 88 -20.18 4.72 -3.77
C TRP A 88 -19.44 4.30 -5.04
N ILE A 89 -18.63 3.25 -4.93
CA ILE A 89 -17.94 2.63 -6.07
C ILE A 89 -18.06 1.12 -6.01
N THR A 90 -17.84 0.46 -7.15
CA THR A 90 -17.75 -0.99 -7.29
C THR A 90 -16.30 -1.45 -7.50
N PRO A 91 -15.99 -2.76 -7.37
CA PRO A 91 -14.70 -3.32 -7.78
C PRO A 91 -14.35 -2.98 -9.22
N THR A 92 -15.34 -3.03 -10.12
CA THR A 92 -15.15 -2.72 -11.55
C THR A 92 -14.69 -1.28 -11.78
N ASP A 93 -15.29 -0.31 -11.06
CA ASP A 93 -14.90 1.09 -11.16
C ASP A 93 -13.43 1.27 -10.73
N LEU A 94 -13.10 0.77 -9.54
CA LEU A 94 -11.75 0.86 -8.99
C LEU A 94 -10.72 0.14 -9.86
N HIS A 95 -11.02 -1.08 -10.32
CA HIS A 95 -10.16 -1.84 -11.22
C HIS A 95 -9.88 -1.08 -12.51
N GLY A 96 -10.91 -0.46 -13.09
CA GLY A 96 -10.80 0.36 -14.29
C GLY A 96 -9.88 1.57 -14.08
N TRP A 97 -10.01 2.28 -12.95
CA TRP A 97 -9.17 3.43 -12.64
C TRP A 97 -7.72 3.05 -12.38
N LEU A 98 -7.47 1.99 -11.60
CA LEU A 98 -6.12 1.48 -11.36
C LEU A 98 -5.47 0.99 -12.67
N ASN A 99 -6.22 0.32 -13.56
CA ASN A 99 -5.72 -0.08 -14.87
C ASN A 99 -5.29 1.11 -15.74
N LYS A 100 -6.06 2.21 -15.72
CA LYS A 100 -5.68 3.43 -16.44
C LYS A 100 -4.34 3.97 -15.93
N LEU A 101 -4.16 4.03 -14.61
CA LEU A 101 -2.91 4.50 -14.00
C LEU A 101 -1.73 3.58 -14.35
N GLU A 102 -1.88 2.27 -14.21
CA GLU A 102 -0.83 1.30 -14.54
C GLU A 102 -0.45 1.31 -16.02
N ALA A 103 -1.40 1.57 -16.92
CA ALA A 103 -1.10 1.73 -18.34
C ALA A 103 -0.20 2.94 -18.62
N LEU A 104 -0.33 4.00 -17.82
CA LEU A 104 0.55 5.18 -17.86
C LEU A 104 1.87 4.95 -17.10
N ARG A 105 1.85 4.14 -16.05
CA ARG A 105 2.98 3.85 -15.14
C ARG A 105 3.20 2.35 -14.95
N PRO A 106 3.76 1.62 -15.94
CA PRO A 106 3.87 0.16 -15.89
C PRO A 106 4.76 -0.41 -14.77
N THR A 107 5.59 0.42 -14.15
CA THR A 107 6.50 0.04 -13.05
C THR A 107 5.98 0.44 -11.67
N LEU A 108 4.79 1.03 -11.59
CA LEU A 108 4.21 1.50 -10.33
C LEU A 108 3.71 0.30 -9.52
N ASN A 109 4.21 0.15 -8.30
CA ASN A 109 3.63 -0.79 -7.34
C ASN A 109 2.37 -0.17 -6.73
N ILE A 110 1.29 -0.93 -6.60
CA ILE A 110 0.06 -0.44 -5.98
C ILE A 110 -0.24 -1.28 -4.74
N ASN A 111 -0.53 -0.62 -3.62
CA ASN A 111 -1.06 -1.27 -2.43
C ASN A 111 -2.47 -0.73 -2.17
N VAL A 112 -3.45 -1.60 -2.02
CA VAL A 112 -4.82 -1.25 -1.66
C VAL A 112 -5.13 -1.90 -0.32
N ILE A 113 -5.47 -1.10 0.68
CA ILE A 113 -5.92 -1.57 1.99
C ILE A 113 -7.38 -1.13 2.15
N TYR A 114 -8.26 -2.09 2.44
CA TYR A 114 -9.71 -1.86 2.48
C TYR A 114 -10.31 -2.36 3.81
N GLU A 115 -10.72 -1.42 4.67
CA GLU A 115 -11.44 -1.66 5.92
C GLU A 115 -12.94 -1.41 5.71
N ALA A 116 -13.72 -2.48 5.61
CA ALA A 116 -15.18 -2.47 5.52
C ALA A 116 -15.76 -3.89 5.59
N CYS A 117 -17.08 -3.99 5.85
CA CYS A 117 -17.81 -5.24 5.69
C CYS A 117 -17.71 -5.77 4.26
N GLU A 118 -17.55 -7.09 4.12
CA GLU A 118 -17.52 -7.83 2.84
C GLU A 118 -16.42 -7.33 1.88
N SER A 119 -15.37 -6.70 2.43
CA SER A 119 -14.25 -6.11 1.69
C SER A 119 -13.48 -7.11 0.81
N GLY A 120 -13.50 -8.40 1.14
CA GLY A 120 -12.87 -9.46 0.34
C GLY A 120 -13.51 -9.64 -1.04
N SER A 121 -14.72 -9.12 -1.28
CA SER A 121 -15.36 -9.17 -2.60
C SER A 121 -14.66 -8.29 -3.64
N PHE A 122 -13.78 -7.38 -3.22
CA PHE A 122 -12.90 -6.64 -4.12
C PHE A 122 -11.71 -7.49 -4.60
N ILE A 123 -11.35 -8.56 -3.86
CA ILE A 123 -10.28 -9.52 -4.22
C ILE A 123 -10.85 -10.64 -5.10
N ALA A 124 -11.99 -11.20 -4.74
CA ALA A 124 -12.59 -12.33 -5.47
C ALA A 124 -13.90 -11.91 -6.16
N GLY A 125 -14.12 -12.36 -7.40
CA GLY A 125 -15.39 -12.16 -8.12
C GLY A 125 -15.28 -11.28 -9.37
N ASP A 126 -16.44 -10.90 -9.90
CA ASP A 126 -16.53 -10.16 -11.15
C ASP A 126 -16.02 -8.73 -10.99
N GLY A 127 -15.06 -8.33 -11.83
CA GLY A 127 -14.45 -7.01 -11.76
C GLY A 127 -13.49 -6.82 -10.59
N SER A 128 -13.03 -7.92 -9.97
CA SER A 128 -12.00 -7.92 -8.94
C SER A 128 -10.84 -6.98 -9.26
N ILE A 129 -10.32 -6.30 -8.23
CA ILE A 129 -9.15 -5.43 -8.35
C ILE A 129 -7.83 -6.22 -8.31
N SER A 130 -7.86 -7.53 -8.12
CA SER A 130 -6.70 -8.42 -8.14
C SER A 130 -5.96 -8.38 -9.46
N LYS A 131 -4.64 -8.17 -9.38
CA LYS A 131 -3.76 -8.09 -10.54
C LYS A 131 -2.29 -8.15 -10.11
N PRO A 132 -1.39 -8.81 -10.88
CA PRO A 132 0.04 -8.70 -10.64
C PRO A 132 0.50 -7.24 -10.58
N GLY A 133 1.33 -6.91 -9.58
CA GLY A 133 1.77 -5.54 -9.28
C GLY A 133 0.92 -4.82 -8.23
N ARG A 134 -0.24 -5.37 -7.89
CA ARG A 134 -1.08 -4.90 -6.77
C ARG A 134 -0.94 -5.83 -5.58
N VAL A 135 -0.84 -5.26 -4.38
CA VAL A 135 -1.15 -5.96 -3.13
C VAL A 135 -2.46 -5.42 -2.61
N VAL A 136 -3.46 -6.28 -2.48
CA VAL A 136 -4.80 -5.94 -1.99
C VAL A 136 -5.02 -6.62 -0.65
N ILE A 137 -5.32 -5.83 0.37
CA ILE A 137 -5.57 -6.28 1.74
C ILE A 137 -6.99 -5.89 2.11
N ALA A 138 -7.82 -6.87 2.45
CA ALA A 138 -9.18 -6.69 2.88
C ALA A 138 -9.31 -7.05 4.37
N SER A 139 -9.99 -6.21 5.13
CA SER A 139 -10.26 -6.41 6.57
C SER A 139 -11.22 -7.56 6.89
N THR A 140 -11.86 -8.13 5.88
CA THR A 140 -12.79 -9.25 5.95
C THR A 140 -12.59 -10.15 4.73
N ASP A 141 -13.30 -11.27 4.71
CA ASP A 141 -13.55 -12.00 3.47
C ASP A 141 -14.71 -11.33 2.72
N ASP A 142 -15.25 -12.01 1.71
CA ASP A 142 -16.31 -11.53 0.84
C ASP A 142 -17.73 -11.61 1.44
N VAL A 143 -17.91 -12.19 2.63
CA VAL A 143 -19.24 -12.44 3.22
C VAL A 143 -19.40 -11.96 4.67
N ASN A 144 -18.31 -11.69 5.38
CA ASN A 144 -18.35 -11.32 6.79
C ASN A 144 -18.24 -9.81 7.05
N LEU A 145 -18.69 -9.42 8.24
CA LEU A 145 -18.68 -8.04 8.70
C LEU A 145 -17.32 -7.61 9.25
N ALA A 146 -17.00 -6.33 9.10
CA ALA A 146 -15.92 -5.66 9.82
C ALA A 146 -16.43 -5.07 11.13
N TRP A 147 -15.56 -5.01 12.13
CA TRP A 147 -15.94 -4.59 13.49
C TRP A 147 -15.13 -3.38 13.96
N ALA A 148 -15.86 -2.39 14.48
CA ALA A 148 -15.28 -1.23 15.13
C ALA A 148 -14.63 -1.63 16.47
N SER A 149 -13.54 -0.97 16.83
CA SER A 149 -13.02 -0.94 18.20
C SER A 149 -13.66 0.21 18.99
N ASP A 150 -13.16 0.51 20.19
CA ASP A 150 -13.67 1.64 20.99
C ASP A 150 -13.55 2.98 20.23
N ASP A 151 -12.41 3.22 19.59
CA ASP A 151 -12.10 4.48 18.91
C ASP A 151 -11.91 4.34 17.39
N GLY A 152 -11.65 3.14 16.87
CA GLY A 152 -11.29 2.89 15.47
C GLY A 152 -11.92 1.61 14.94
N ALA A 153 -11.12 0.78 14.26
CA ALA A 153 -11.55 -0.51 13.73
C ALA A 153 -10.53 -1.59 14.06
N ILE A 154 -11.01 -2.78 14.47
CA ILE A 154 -10.17 -3.80 15.08
C ILE A 154 -9.03 -4.22 14.14
N PHE A 155 -9.32 -4.41 12.86
CA PHE A 155 -8.28 -4.76 11.89
C PHE A 155 -7.30 -3.58 11.71
N SER A 156 -7.81 -2.39 11.40
CA SER A 156 -7.02 -1.19 11.15
C SER A 156 -6.13 -0.78 12.31
N ASP A 157 -6.61 -0.82 13.55
CA ASP A 157 -5.84 -0.41 14.73
C ASP A 157 -4.55 -1.24 14.85
N HIS A 158 -4.69 -2.56 14.76
CA HIS A 158 -3.57 -3.49 14.84
C HIS A 158 -2.68 -3.48 13.58
N PHE A 159 -3.27 -3.24 12.41
CA PHE A 159 -2.55 -3.12 11.16
C PHE A 159 -1.64 -1.90 11.17
N LEU A 160 -2.18 -0.73 11.53
CA LEU A 160 -1.46 0.54 11.59
C LEU A 160 -0.40 0.53 12.69
N ASP A 161 -0.69 -0.06 13.86
CA ASP A 161 0.32 -0.24 14.92
C ASP A 161 1.51 -1.08 14.47
N SER A 162 1.27 -2.08 13.61
CA SER A 162 2.34 -2.87 13.02
C SER A 162 3.15 -2.08 11.99
N LEU A 163 2.49 -1.34 11.09
CA LEU A 163 3.17 -0.48 10.12
C LEU A 163 3.99 0.64 10.77
N ARG A 164 3.50 1.23 11.88
CA ARG A 164 4.25 2.22 12.68
C ARG A 164 5.61 1.68 13.11
N ARG A 165 5.67 0.40 13.49
CA ARG A 165 6.90 -0.31 13.89
C ARG A 165 7.81 -0.66 12.71
N GLY A 166 7.46 -0.30 11.47
CA GLY A 166 8.27 -0.53 10.27
C GLY A 166 8.12 -1.94 9.69
N GLU A 167 7.09 -2.67 10.12
CA GLU A 167 6.82 -4.03 9.66
C GLU A 167 6.31 -4.05 8.20
N SER A 168 6.48 -5.20 7.54
CA SER A 168 5.94 -5.40 6.19
C SER A 168 4.40 -5.39 6.17
N LEU A 169 3.82 -5.26 4.97
CA LEU A 169 2.38 -5.43 4.76
C LEU A 169 1.91 -6.80 5.24
N TYR A 170 2.66 -7.87 4.95
CA TYR A 170 2.32 -9.22 5.41
C TYR A 170 2.32 -9.34 6.94
N THR A 171 3.39 -8.89 7.61
CA THR A 171 3.48 -8.95 9.07
C THR A 171 2.35 -8.14 9.72
N SER A 172 2.05 -6.97 9.15
CA SER A 172 0.97 -6.10 9.63
C SER A 172 -0.41 -6.71 9.41
N PHE A 173 -0.64 -7.31 8.25
CA PHE A 173 -1.84 -8.10 7.97
C PHE A 173 -2.00 -9.24 8.96
N ARG A 174 -0.96 -10.03 9.24
CA ARG A 174 -1.03 -11.14 10.20
C ARG A 174 -1.35 -10.69 11.61
N SER A 175 -0.75 -9.58 12.06
CA SER A 175 -1.06 -8.97 13.35
C SER A 175 -2.55 -8.60 13.45
N ALA A 176 -3.06 -7.90 12.44
CA ALA A 176 -4.45 -7.48 12.37
C ALA A 176 -5.42 -8.66 12.22
N GLN A 177 -5.05 -9.68 11.44
CA GLN A 177 -5.84 -10.89 11.23
C GLN A 177 -6.03 -11.68 12.54
N ILE A 178 -4.96 -11.86 13.31
CA ILE A 178 -5.02 -12.52 14.61
C ILE A 178 -5.93 -11.74 15.57
N ALA A 179 -5.77 -10.42 15.64
CA ALA A 179 -6.59 -9.58 16.51
C ALA A 179 -8.08 -9.63 16.13
N ALA A 180 -8.39 -9.47 14.84
CA ALA A 180 -9.76 -9.54 14.33
C ALA A 180 -10.39 -10.90 14.65
N GLN A 181 -9.70 -12.01 14.40
CA GLN A 181 -10.21 -13.35 14.67
C GLN A 181 -10.36 -13.67 16.16
N ILE A 182 -9.52 -13.10 17.03
CA ILE A 182 -9.65 -13.24 18.49
C ILE A 182 -10.90 -12.51 18.99
N ALA A 183 -11.13 -11.28 18.53
CA ALA A 183 -12.27 -10.47 18.96
C ALA A 183 -13.58 -10.95 18.32
N HIS A 184 -13.54 -11.25 17.03
CA HIS A 184 -14.67 -11.66 16.20
C HIS A 184 -14.23 -12.79 15.24
N PRO A 185 -14.42 -14.06 15.63
CA PRO A 185 -13.96 -15.22 14.84
C PRO A 185 -14.51 -15.31 13.40
N GLN A 186 -15.55 -14.54 13.07
CA GLN A 186 -16.11 -14.46 11.72
C GLN A 186 -15.44 -13.39 10.86
N GLN A 187 -14.80 -12.37 11.45
CA GLN A 187 -14.01 -11.43 10.66
C GLN A 187 -12.76 -12.16 10.18
N GLN A 188 -12.74 -12.51 8.88
CA GLN A 188 -11.68 -13.29 8.25
C GLN A 188 -10.93 -12.45 7.20
N PRO A 189 -10.01 -11.56 7.61
CA PRO A 189 -9.26 -10.73 6.67
C PRO A 189 -8.56 -11.54 5.57
N TRP A 190 -8.55 -10.99 4.36
CA TRP A 190 -7.89 -11.55 3.19
C TRP A 190 -6.73 -10.69 2.70
N ILE A 191 -5.75 -11.34 2.08
CA ILE A 191 -4.66 -10.69 1.36
C ILE A 191 -4.48 -11.38 0.01
N ASP A 192 -4.37 -10.59 -1.04
CA ASP A 192 -3.95 -11.03 -2.38
C ASP A 192 -2.77 -10.17 -2.82
N GLY A 193 -1.62 -10.80 -3.02
CA GLY A 193 -0.38 -10.13 -3.38
C GLY A 193 0.18 -10.56 -4.74
N ASP A 194 -0.25 -11.70 -5.28
CA ASP A 194 0.21 -12.20 -6.58
C ASP A 194 -0.83 -11.98 -7.70
N GLY A 195 -2.03 -11.54 -7.34
CA GLY A 195 -3.06 -11.06 -8.25
C GLY A 195 -3.88 -12.17 -8.88
N ASP A 196 -4.01 -13.31 -8.22
CA ASP A 196 -4.78 -14.46 -8.69
C ASP A 196 -6.27 -14.41 -8.25
N GLY A 197 -6.62 -13.45 -7.38
CA GLY A 197 -7.98 -13.28 -6.85
C GLY A 197 -8.36 -14.31 -5.77
N VAL A 198 -7.39 -15.04 -5.22
CA VAL A 198 -7.60 -15.99 -4.12
C VAL A 198 -7.24 -15.31 -2.80
N GLY A 199 -8.22 -15.24 -1.90
CA GLY A 199 -8.01 -14.70 -0.57
C GLY A 199 -7.04 -15.55 0.26
N THR A 200 -5.84 -15.00 0.53
CA THR A 200 -4.82 -15.54 1.43
C THR A 200 -4.20 -16.87 0.99
N ASP A 201 -3.09 -16.79 0.26
CA ASP A 201 -2.23 -17.94 -0.06
C ASP A 201 -0.73 -17.63 0.16
N ASP A 202 0.15 -18.61 -0.01
CA ASP A 202 1.59 -18.44 0.26
C ASP A 202 2.28 -17.48 -0.74
N ALA A 203 1.78 -17.40 -1.98
CA ALA A 203 2.32 -16.52 -3.01
C ALA A 203 2.02 -15.06 -2.69
N SER A 204 0.77 -14.76 -2.35
CA SER A 204 0.29 -13.47 -1.85
C SER A 204 1.07 -12.99 -0.64
N GLN A 205 1.29 -13.88 0.34
CA GLN A 205 2.09 -13.56 1.53
C GLN A 205 3.53 -13.21 1.19
N THR A 206 4.14 -13.93 0.24
CA THR A 206 5.52 -13.69 -0.20
C THR A 206 5.67 -12.31 -0.83
N VAL A 207 4.73 -11.90 -1.69
CA VAL A 207 4.77 -10.56 -2.30
C VAL A 207 4.55 -9.48 -1.25
N ALA A 208 3.55 -9.64 -0.38
CA ALA A 208 3.24 -8.65 0.65
C ALA A 208 4.36 -8.52 1.72
N ALA A 209 5.14 -9.57 1.98
CA ALA A 209 6.29 -9.51 2.88
C ALA A 209 7.43 -8.60 2.36
N GLN A 210 7.39 -8.22 1.08
CA GLN A 210 8.36 -7.34 0.43
C GLN A 210 7.82 -5.92 0.22
N ARG A 211 6.74 -5.54 0.93
CA ARG A 211 6.09 -4.23 0.84
C ARG A 211 6.02 -3.59 2.22
N GLY A 212 6.20 -2.27 2.30
CA GLY A 212 6.09 -1.49 3.53
C GLY A 212 7.08 -0.33 3.53
N PHE A 213 7.01 0.52 4.56
CA PHE A 213 7.89 1.70 4.69
C PHE A 213 9.39 1.37 4.65
N THR A 214 9.80 0.17 5.08
CA THR A 214 11.20 -0.27 5.10
C THR A 214 11.69 -0.88 3.77
N PHE A 215 10.82 -0.97 2.76
CA PHE A 215 11.12 -1.56 1.46
C PHE A 215 11.05 -0.49 0.37
N ALA A 216 12.21 -0.17 -0.20
CA ALA A 216 12.35 0.87 -1.22
C ALA A 216 11.37 0.69 -2.38
N GLY A 217 10.69 1.77 -2.76
CA GLY A 217 9.80 1.79 -3.90
C GLY A 217 8.46 1.08 -3.71
N THR A 218 8.10 0.78 -2.47
CA THR A 218 6.85 0.07 -2.17
C THR A 218 5.86 0.89 -1.36
N PHE A 219 6.32 1.94 -0.67
CA PHE A 219 5.55 2.99 -0.01
C PHE A 219 6.18 4.36 -0.42
N PRO A 220 5.54 5.52 -0.12
CA PRO A 220 6.04 6.83 -0.54
C PRO A 220 7.33 7.30 0.14
N ASP A 221 7.94 6.48 1.00
CA ASP A 221 9.28 6.77 1.47
C ASP A 221 10.23 6.61 0.28
N GLU A 222 10.79 7.74 -0.17
CA GLU A 222 12.08 7.75 -0.85
C GLU A 222 13.11 7.22 0.14
N ILE A 223 13.15 5.90 0.30
CA ILE A 223 14.40 5.22 0.60
C ILE A 223 15.06 5.12 -0.76
N TRP A 224 16.01 5.99 -1.10
CA TRP A 224 17.05 5.52 -2.01
C TRP A 224 17.96 4.61 -1.20
N PRO A 225 17.91 3.29 -1.37
CA PRO A 225 18.99 2.46 -0.85
C PRO A 225 20.25 2.78 -1.67
N PRO A 226 21.44 2.75 -1.07
CA PRO A 226 22.68 2.85 -1.82
C PRO A 226 22.73 1.77 -2.90
N PHE A 227 22.98 2.15 -4.15
CA PHE A 227 23.09 1.21 -5.26
C PHE A 227 24.34 1.44 -6.09
N ILE A 228 24.81 0.38 -6.76
CA ILE A 228 25.96 0.43 -7.68
C ILE A 228 25.46 0.93 -9.04
N ALA A 229 25.76 2.18 -9.37
CA ALA A 229 25.38 2.83 -10.63
C ALA A 229 26.26 2.38 -11.81
N GLU A 230 27.54 2.13 -11.55
CA GLU A 230 28.51 1.73 -12.58
C GLU A 230 29.60 0.87 -11.95
N VAL A 231 30.08 -0.14 -12.67
CA VAL A 231 31.31 -0.89 -12.34
C VAL A 231 32.27 -0.76 -13.50
N GLN A 232 33.48 -0.26 -13.25
CA GLN A 232 34.49 -0.17 -14.30
C GLN A 232 35.14 -1.55 -14.50
N PRO A 233 35.42 -1.95 -15.76
CA PRO A 233 36.21 -3.13 -16.05
C PRO A 233 37.56 -3.09 -15.34
N ILE A 234 38.00 -4.23 -14.82
CA ILE A 234 39.32 -4.36 -14.21
C ILE A 234 40.33 -4.61 -15.34
N GLU A 235 41.28 -3.68 -15.52
CA GLU A 235 42.46 -3.89 -16.35
C GLU A 235 43.66 -4.22 -15.44
N PRO A 236 44.09 -5.49 -15.37
CA PRO A 236 45.24 -5.88 -14.55
C PRO A 236 46.57 -5.41 -15.17
N ASP A 237 47.51 -5.02 -14.32
CA ASP A 237 48.87 -4.68 -14.73
C ASP A 237 49.71 -5.91 -15.10
N GLU A 238 50.94 -5.69 -15.57
CA GLU A 238 51.89 -6.77 -15.94
C GLU A 238 52.25 -7.71 -14.78
N GLN A 239 51.94 -7.34 -13.52
CA GLN A 239 52.12 -8.17 -12.33
C GLN A 239 50.80 -8.81 -11.85
N GLY A 240 49.72 -8.71 -12.62
CA GLY A 240 48.41 -9.30 -12.31
C GLY A 240 47.61 -8.53 -11.26
N ARG A 241 47.94 -7.26 -10.97
CA ARG A 241 47.22 -6.43 -10.00
C ARG A 241 46.20 -5.58 -10.73
N GLY A 242 44.94 -5.59 -10.27
CA GLY A 242 43.87 -4.76 -10.82
C GLY A 242 43.24 -3.86 -9.75
N VAL A 243 42.64 -2.76 -10.19
CA VAL A 243 41.84 -1.88 -9.32
C VAL A 243 40.37 -2.08 -9.64
N LEU A 244 39.57 -2.47 -8.65
CA LEU A 244 38.12 -2.47 -8.74
C LEU A 244 37.60 -1.05 -8.48
N ARG A 245 36.83 -0.50 -9.41
CA ARG A 245 36.14 0.80 -9.24
C ARG A 245 34.66 0.61 -9.48
N ALA A 246 33.85 1.13 -8.57
CA ALA A 246 32.42 1.20 -8.70
C ALA A 246 31.94 2.60 -8.32
N GLN A 247 30.93 3.11 -9.00
CA GLN A 247 30.18 4.28 -8.57
C GLN A 247 28.99 3.78 -7.75
N VAL A 248 28.93 4.15 -6.48
CA VAL A 248 27.77 3.91 -5.62
C VAL A 248 27.05 5.25 -5.43
N ARG A 249 25.73 5.25 -5.54
CA ARG A 249 24.89 6.44 -5.36
C ARG A 249 23.86 6.19 -4.27
N ASP A 250 23.56 7.26 -3.54
CA ASP A 250 22.59 7.33 -2.46
C ASP A 250 21.98 8.73 -2.45
N ASP A 251 20.77 8.91 -1.90
CA ASP A 251 20.11 10.23 -1.77
C ASP A 251 20.62 11.05 -0.57
N VAL A 252 21.15 10.38 0.46
CA VAL A 252 21.71 11.03 1.65
C VAL A 252 23.24 10.89 1.68
N ASN A 253 23.75 9.68 1.91
CA ASN A 253 25.18 9.38 2.03
C ASN A 253 25.47 7.87 1.95
N VAL A 254 26.51 7.50 1.19
CA VAL A 254 27.06 6.13 1.22
C VAL A 254 27.92 5.95 2.47
N ASP A 255 27.39 5.25 3.48
CA ASP A 255 28.12 4.97 4.73
C ASP A 255 29.18 3.87 4.61
N SER A 256 28.92 2.81 3.85
CA SER A 256 29.88 1.72 3.67
C SER A 256 29.75 1.01 2.33
N VAL A 257 30.87 0.50 1.82
CA VAL A 257 30.94 -0.34 0.62
C VAL A 257 31.79 -1.58 0.91
N TRP A 258 31.42 -2.71 0.34
CA TRP A 258 32.18 -3.95 0.43
C TRP A 258 32.21 -4.66 -0.92
N ALA A 259 33.22 -5.51 -1.13
CA ALA A 259 33.36 -6.34 -2.30
C ALA A 259 33.89 -7.72 -1.89
N VAL A 260 33.46 -8.77 -2.59
CA VAL A 260 33.97 -10.14 -2.40
C VAL A 260 34.64 -10.59 -3.69
N ILE A 261 35.83 -11.17 -3.55
CA ILE A 261 36.65 -11.66 -4.67
C ILE A 261 36.79 -13.17 -4.52
N TYR A 262 36.47 -13.91 -5.58
CA TYR A 262 36.60 -15.36 -5.64
C TYR A 262 37.75 -15.76 -6.58
N PRO A 263 38.51 -16.84 -6.27
CA PRO A 263 39.48 -17.39 -7.19
C PRO A 263 38.79 -18.03 -8.42
N PRO A 264 39.44 -18.05 -9.60
CA PRO A 264 38.88 -18.66 -10.81
C PRO A 264 38.66 -20.17 -10.63
N SER A 265 37.61 -20.69 -11.28
CA SER A 265 37.23 -22.11 -11.33
C SER A 265 38.10 -22.94 -12.26
#